data_AF-A0A7C4XR72-F1
#
_entry.id   AF-A0A7C4XR72-F1
#
_cell.length_a   1.000
_cell.length_b   1.000
_cell.length_c   1.000
_cell.angle_alpha   90.00
_cell.angle_beta   90.00
_cell.angle_gamma   90.00
#
_symmetry.space_group_name_H-M   'P 1'
#
loop_
_entity.id
_entity.type
_entity.pdbx_description
1 polymer ?
#
loop_
_entity_poly.entity_id
_entity_poly.type
_entity_poly.pdbx_seq_one_letter_code
_entity_poly.pdbx_strand_id
1 'polypeptide(L)'
;MENKDTKLTIRITESEVEEIDSFLKGNSRFSSRSEFIRFAALDYVAQNRIKILGPNEVSLKLDKIMEQTLAFAIREGFFNDRNDAIMEILNEARSSGLISKIIDAKNSELKAVMDRSREIQPEGNTSRLKTRSNQDQK
;
A
#
# COMPACT_ATOMS: atom_id res chain seq x y z
N MET A 1 -40.39 7.98 18.30
CA MET A 1 -39.04 7.64 17.80
C MET A 1 -38.08 7.95 18.93
N GLU A 2 -37.49 6.93 19.56
CA GLU A 2 -36.48 7.14 20.61
C GLU A 2 -35.23 7.74 19.98
N ASN A 3 -34.79 8.88 20.52
CA ASN A 3 -33.54 9.50 20.12
C ASN A 3 -32.39 8.66 20.69
N LYS A 4 -31.75 7.83 19.85
CA LYS A 4 -30.67 6.91 20.24
C LYS A 4 -29.31 7.63 20.31
N ASP A 5 -29.27 8.80 20.92
CA ASP A 5 -28.03 9.54 21.10
C ASP A 5 -27.20 8.88 22.20
N THR A 6 -26.01 8.39 21.85
CA THR A 6 -25.05 7.82 22.80
C THR A 6 -23.93 8.82 23.07
N LYS A 7 -23.66 9.10 24.35
CA LYS A 7 -22.55 9.98 24.76
C LYS A 7 -21.25 9.20 24.89
N LEU A 8 -20.19 9.68 24.23
CA LEU A 8 -18.82 9.21 24.40
C LEU A 8 -18.02 10.22 25.23
N THR A 9 -17.31 9.75 26.24
CA THR A 9 -16.36 10.56 27.03
C THR A 9 -14.95 9.98 26.82
N ILE A 10 -14.01 10.82 26.40
CA ILE A 10 -12.61 10.44 26.19
C ILE A 10 -11.71 11.24 27.14
N ARG A 11 -10.62 10.61 27.60
CA ARG A 11 -9.54 11.29 28.30
C ARG A 11 -8.44 11.59 27.29
N ILE A 12 -8.10 12.86 27.16
CA ILE A 12 -7.06 13.39 26.27
C ILE A 12 -6.32 14.48 27.04
N THR A 13 -5.06 14.74 26.67
CA THR A 13 -4.24 15.78 27.28
C THR A 13 -4.66 17.16 26.78
N GLU A 14 -4.26 18.21 27.51
CA GLU A 14 -4.52 19.58 27.10
C GLU A 14 -3.83 19.93 25.77
N SER A 15 -2.60 19.45 25.57
CA SER A 15 -1.86 19.65 24.31
C SER A 15 -2.58 19.02 23.10
N GLU A 16 -3.21 17.85 23.27
CA GLU A 16 -4.00 17.20 22.22
C GLU A 16 -5.25 18.02 21.86
N VAL A 17 -5.89 18.64 22.86
CA VAL A 17 -7.03 19.54 22.63
C VAL A 17 -6.61 20.78 21.85
N GLU A 18 -5.48 21.39 22.22
CA GLU A 18 -4.94 22.57 21.53
C GLU A 18 -4.60 22.28 20.07
N GLU A 19 -4.02 21.10 19.79
CA GLU A 19 -3.73 20.66 18.43
C GLU A 19 -5.02 20.50 17.61
N ILE A 20 -6.06 19.89 18.17
CA ILE A 20 -7.38 19.76 17.53
C ILE A 20 -7.96 21.14 17.24
N ASP A 21 -7.91 22.08 18.19
CA ASP A 21 -8.44 23.43 17.99
C ASP A 21 -7.67 24.20 16.92
N SER A 22 -6.34 24.07 16.90
CA SER A 22 -5.48 24.67 15.89
C SER A 22 -5.84 24.16 14.50
N PHE A 23 -6.04 22.84 14.36
CA PHE A 23 -6.50 22.22 13.12
C PHE A 23 -7.87 22.76 12.69
N LEU A 24 -8.83 22.87 13.61
CA LEU A 24 -10.18 23.36 13.31
C LEU A 24 -10.19 24.83 12.88
N LYS A 25 -9.32 25.67 13.45
CA LYS A 25 -9.16 27.08 13.02
C LYS A 25 -8.71 27.18 11.56
N GLY A 26 -7.85 26.24 11.12
CA GLY A 26 -7.35 26.19 9.74
C GLY A 26 -8.28 25.47 8.76
N ASN A 27 -9.33 24.80 9.25
CA ASN A 27 -10.16 23.91 8.42
C ASN A 27 -11.65 24.10 8.73
N SER A 28 -12.30 25.00 7.99
CA SER A 28 -13.72 25.34 8.14
C SER A 28 -14.70 24.21 7.80
N ARG A 29 -14.19 23.04 7.37
CA ARG A 29 -15.00 21.85 7.07
C ARG A 29 -15.74 21.31 8.28
N PHE A 30 -15.22 21.52 9.49
CA PHE A 30 -15.82 21.00 10.72
C PHE A 30 -16.25 22.14 11.64
N SER A 31 -17.48 22.07 12.11
CA SER A 31 -18.13 23.12 12.91
C SER A 31 -17.82 23.00 14.40
N SER A 32 -17.41 21.80 14.84
CA SER A 32 -17.13 21.52 16.26
C SER A 32 -16.13 20.37 16.44
N ARG A 33 -15.49 20.32 17.62
CA ARG A 33 -14.66 19.19 18.04
C ARG A 33 -15.41 17.87 17.96
N SER A 34 -16.67 17.83 18.42
CA SER A 34 -17.48 16.61 18.40
C SER A 34 -17.78 16.11 16.99
N GLU A 35 -18.02 17.02 16.04
CA GLU A 35 -18.21 16.67 14.64
C GLU A 35 -16.93 16.10 14.02
N PHE A 36 -15.80 16.76 14.27
CA PHE A 36 -14.49 16.29 13.82
C PHE A 36 -14.15 14.90 14.39
N ILE A 37 -14.31 14.68 15.69
CA ILE A 37 -14.01 13.40 16.33
C ILE A 37 -14.92 12.29 15.81
N ARG A 38 -16.22 12.57 15.60
CA ARG A 38 -17.13 11.59 14.97
C ARG A 38 -16.67 11.24 13.56
N PHE A 39 -16.33 12.24 12.75
CA PHE A 39 -15.86 12.03 11.39
C PHE A 39 -14.55 11.22 11.37
N ALA A 40 -13.56 11.62 12.16
CA ALA A 40 -12.27 10.95 12.24
C ALA A 40 -12.40 9.50 12.73
N ALA A 41 -13.25 9.24 13.74
CA ALA A 41 -13.51 7.89 14.22
C ALA A 41 -14.17 7.02 13.14
N LEU A 42 -15.17 7.54 12.43
CA LEU A 42 -15.85 6.82 11.35
C LEU A 42 -14.93 6.57 10.15
N ASP A 43 -14.13 7.56 9.76
CA ASP A 43 -13.15 7.44 8.68
C ASP A 43 -12.07 6.42 9.04
N TYR A 44 -11.55 6.45 10.27
CA TYR A 44 -10.62 5.45 10.76
C TYR A 44 -11.24 4.05 10.76
N VAL A 45 -12.49 3.89 11.21
CA VAL A 45 -13.20 2.60 11.17
C VAL A 45 -13.41 2.15 9.73
N ALA A 46 -13.79 3.02 8.80
CA ALA A 46 -13.97 2.66 7.40
C ALA A 46 -12.64 2.19 6.77
N GLN A 47 -11.56 2.94 6.99
CA GLN A 47 -10.23 2.61 6.49
C GLN A 47 -9.66 1.33 7.09
N ASN A 48 -9.95 1.05 8.37
CA ASN A 48 -9.44 -0.16 9.04
C ASN A 48 -10.37 -1.35 8.94
N ARG A 49 -11.68 -1.16 8.71
CA ARG A 49 -12.58 -2.25 8.29
C ARG A 49 -12.14 -2.83 6.95
N ILE A 50 -11.53 -2.02 6.08
CA ILE A 50 -10.87 -2.48 4.84
C ILE A 50 -9.51 -3.17 5.12
N LYS A 51 -8.90 -2.99 6.31
CA LYS A 51 -7.62 -3.63 6.70
C LYS A 51 -7.77 -4.85 7.60
N ILE A 52 -8.88 -5.00 8.32
CA ILE A 52 -9.24 -6.24 9.04
C ILE A 52 -9.90 -7.17 8.03
N LEU A 53 -9.11 -7.52 7.03
CA LEU A 53 -9.39 -8.59 6.10
C LEU A 53 -8.86 -9.86 6.77
N GLY A 54 -9.65 -10.95 6.76
CA GLY A 54 -9.23 -12.24 7.31
C GLY A 54 -7.91 -12.72 6.70
N PRO A 55 -7.26 -13.80 7.21
CA PRO A 55 -5.95 -14.26 6.75
C PRO A 55 -5.83 -14.56 5.24
N ASN A 56 -6.94 -14.55 4.50
CA ASN A 56 -7.02 -14.79 3.05
C ASN A 56 -7.62 -13.62 2.25
N GLU A 57 -7.88 -12.46 2.87
CA GLU A 57 -8.51 -11.33 2.20
C GLU A 57 -7.46 -10.24 1.89
N VAL A 58 -7.42 -9.81 0.63
CA VAL A 58 -6.36 -8.93 0.09
C VAL A 58 -6.90 -7.51 -0.07
N SER A 59 -6.30 -6.54 0.63
CA SER A 59 -6.61 -5.12 0.42
C SER A 59 -5.92 -4.62 -0.86
N LEU A 60 -6.67 -4.55 -1.96
CA LEU A 60 -6.16 -4.07 -3.24
C LEU A 60 -6.27 -2.54 -3.34
N LYS A 61 -5.14 -1.87 -3.56
CA LYS A 61 -5.11 -0.44 -3.92
C LYS A 61 -5.12 -0.30 -5.43
N LEU A 62 -6.16 0.35 -5.96
CA LEU A 62 -6.28 0.67 -7.37
C LEU A 62 -5.95 2.13 -7.61
N ASP A 63 -5.44 2.43 -8.81
CA ASP A 63 -5.30 3.81 -9.24
C ASP A 63 -6.67 4.43 -9.57
N LYS A 64 -6.70 5.76 -9.67
CA LYS A 64 -7.94 6.52 -9.88
C LYS A 64 -8.63 6.16 -11.19
N ILE A 65 -7.87 5.81 -12.22
CA ILE A 65 -8.41 5.49 -13.56
C ILE A 65 -9.12 4.13 -13.50
N MET A 66 -8.52 3.14 -12.85
CA MET A 66 -9.10 1.82 -12.69
C MET A 66 -10.34 1.86 -11.80
N GLU A 67 -10.34 2.66 -10.73
CA GLU A 67 -11.54 2.89 -9.92
C GLU A 67 -12.69 3.49 -10.74
N GLN A 68 -12.40 4.47 -11.60
CA GLN A 68 -13.41 5.06 -12.49
C GLN A 68 -13.94 4.06 -13.51
N THR A 69 -13.06 3.20 -14.04
CA THR A 69 -13.42 2.17 -15.01
C THR A 69 -14.32 1.12 -14.39
N LEU A 70 -13.99 0.65 -13.19
CA LEU A 70 -14.84 -0.29 -12.44
C LEU A 70 -16.17 0.35 -12.05
N ALA A 71 -16.16 1.59 -11.58
CA ALA A 71 -17.38 2.32 -11.23
C ALA A 71 -18.31 2.51 -12.44
N PHE A 72 -17.75 2.78 -13.63
CA PHE A 72 -18.50 2.81 -14.87
C PHE A 72 -19.13 1.45 -15.15
N ALA A 73 -18.34 0.37 -15.12
CA ALA A 73 -18.83 -0.97 -15.45
C ALA A 73 -19.94 -1.46 -14.51
N ILE A 74 -19.86 -1.15 -13.22
CA ILE A 74 -20.91 -1.44 -12.23
C ILE A 74 -22.18 -0.63 -12.53
N ARG A 75 -22.02 0.67 -12.84
CA ARG A 75 -23.16 1.54 -13.13
C ARG A 75 -23.93 1.12 -14.38
N GLU A 76 -23.23 0.66 -15.40
CA GLU A 76 -23.85 0.14 -16.63
C GLU A 76 -24.45 -1.27 -16.45
N GLY A 77 -24.29 -1.87 -15.26
CA GLY A 77 -24.88 -3.16 -14.91
C GLY A 77 -24.12 -4.37 -15.44
N PHE A 78 -22.86 -4.21 -15.87
CA PHE A 78 -22.02 -5.34 -16.27
C PHE A 78 -21.63 -6.22 -15.08
N PHE A 79 -21.52 -5.62 -13.89
CA PHE A 79 -21.16 -6.29 -12.64
C PHE A 79 -22.05 -5.82 -11.50
N ASN A 80 -22.27 -6.68 -10.50
CA ASN A 80 -23.16 -6.36 -9.37
C ASN A 80 -22.49 -5.39 -8.40
N ASP A 81 -21.21 -5.63 -8.11
CA ASP A 81 -20.42 -4.79 -7.23
C ASP A 81 -18.93 -4.81 -7.62
N ARG A 82 -18.12 -4.04 -6.89
CA ARG A 82 -16.68 -3.90 -7.15
C ARG A 82 -15.91 -5.20 -6.95
N ASN A 83 -16.30 -6.02 -5.99
CA ASN A 83 -15.61 -7.27 -5.70
C ASN A 83 -15.93 -8.32 -6.77
N ASP A 84 -17.19 -8.38 -7.20
CA ASP A 84 -17.66 -9.20 -8.32
C ASP A 84 -16.86 -8.89 -9.59
N ALA A 85 -16.77 -7.61 -9.95
CA ALA A 85 -15.98 -7.15 -11.10
C ALA A 85 -14.50 -7.55 -11.01
N ILE A 86 -13.87 -7.34 -9.84
CA ILE A 86 -12.46 -7.71 -9.64
C ILE A 86 -12.26 -9.23 -9.77
N MET A 87 -13.15 -10.03 -9.20
CA MET A 87 -13.05 -11.49 -9.24
C MET A 87 -13.24 -12.02 -10.65
N GLU A 88 -14.19 -11.49 -11.43
CA GLU A 88 -14.38 -11.87 -12.83
C GLU A 88 -13.15 -11.51 -13.68
N ILE A 89 -12.61 -10.30 -13.53
CA ILE A 89 -11.40 -9.88 -14.24
C ILE A 89 -10.21 -10.79 -13.90
N LEU A 90 -10.02 -11.14 -12.61
CA LEU A 90 -8.94 -12.03 -12.19
C LEU A 90 -9.12 -13.45 -12.70
N ASN A 91 -10.36 -13.96 -12.72
CA ASN A 91 -10.67 -15.27 -13.27
C ASN A 91 -10.42 -15.33 -14.77
N GLU A 92 -10.78 -14.27 -15.50
CA GLU A 92 -10.52 -14.16 -16.94
C GLU A 92 -9.02 -14.01 -17.24
N ALA A 93 -8.29 -13.23 -16.43
CA ALA A 93 -6.84 -13.14 -16.54
C ALA A 93 -6.14 -14.48 -16.24
N ARG A 94 -6.72 -15.31 -15.37
CA ARG A 94 -6.25 -16.66 -15.08
C ARG A 94 -6.55 -17.62 -16.22
N SER A 95 -7.78 -17.65 -16.73
CA SER A 95 -8.22 -18.53 -17.81
C SER A 95 -7.46 -18.26 -19.12
N SER A 96 -7.20 -16.99 -19.42
CA SER A 96 -6.43 -16.55 -20.60
C SER A 96 -4.90 -16.74 -20.47
N GLY A 97 -4.42 -17.18 -19.30
CA GLY A 97 -3.00 -17.35 -19.02
C GLY A 97 -2.21 -16.05 -18.92
N LEU A 98 -2.89 -14.89 -18.85
CA LEU A 98 -2.27 -13.57 -18.70
C LEU A 98 -1.43 -13.49 -17.42
N ILE A 99 -1.93 -14.05 -16.32
CA ILE A 99 -1.20 -14.09 -15.04
C ILE A 99 0.15 -14.79 -15.19
N SER A 100 0.16 -15.99 -15.80
CA SER A 100 1.38 -16.75 -16.03
C SER A 100 2.37 -16.00 -16.92
N LYS A 101 1.88 -15.39 -18.02
CA LYS A 101 2.72 -14.58 -18.92
C LYS A 101 3.38 -13.39 -18.22
N ILE A 102 2.65 -12.70 -17.34
CA ILE A 102 3.19 -11.57 -16.57
C ILE A 102 4.29 -12.05 -15.63
N ILE A 103 4.08 -13.18 -14.93
CA ILE A 103 5.07 -13.75 -14.01
C ILE A 103 6.32 -14.19 -14.78
N ASP A 104 6.16 -14.89 -15.91
CA ASP A 104 7.27 -15.38 -16.72
C ASP A 104 8.09 -14.23 -17.34
N ALA A 105 7.42 -13.17 -17.79
CA ALA A 105 8.08 -11.97 -18.29
C ALA A 105 8.93 -11.31 -17.18
N LYS A 106 8.39 -11.18 -15.97
CA LYS A 106 9.13 -10.60 -14.83
C LYS A 106 10.31 -11.45 -14.38
N ASN A 107 10.15 -12.78 -14.37
CA ASN A 107 11.25 -13.70 -14.07
C ASN A 107 12.36 -13.61 -15.13
N SER A 108 12.01 -13.40 -16.40
CA SER A 108 12.97 -13.25 -17.50
C SER A 108 13.72 -11.93 -17.41
N GLU A 109 13.03 -10.82 -17.10
CA GLU A 109 13.64 -9.52 -16.82
C GLU A 109 14.62 -9.61 -15.65
N LEU A 110 14.21 -10.25 -14.55
CA LEU A 110 15.05 -10.40 -13.36
C LEU A 110 16.33 -11.19 -13.66
N LYS A 111 16.21 -12.33 -14.37
CA LYS A 111 17.38 -13.11 -14.80
C LYS A 111 18.32 -12.29 -15.68
N ALA A 112 17.79 -11.55 -16.66
CA ALA A 112 18.59 -10.69 -17.53
C ALA A 112 19.31 -9.55 -16.80
N VAL A 113 18.79 -9.08 -15.66
CA VAL A 113 19.46 -8.10 -14.79
C VAL A 113 20.54 -8.77 -13.95
N MET A 114 20.27 -9.95 -13.41
CA MET A 114 21.24 -10.72 -12.61
C MET A 114 22.44 -11.17 -13.44
N ASP A 115 22.22 -11.64 -14.67
CA ASP A 115 23.29 -12.09 -15.56
C ASP A 115 24.18 -10.92 -16.00
N ARG A 116 23.59 -9.77 -16.35
CA ARG A 116 24.35 -8.53 -16.60
C ARG A 116 25.17 -8.07 -15.40
N SER A 117 24.65 -8.25 -14.19
CA SER A 117 25.37 -7.87 -12.96
C SER A 117 26.56 -8.78 -12.66
N ARG A 118 26.53 -10.05 -13.14
CA ARG A 118 27.65 -11.00 -13.03
C ARG A 118 28.73 -10.76 -14.08
N GLU A 119 28.36 -10.34 -15.28
CA GLU A 119 29.31 -10.00 -16.35
C GLU A 119 30.12 -8.72 -16.05
N ILE A 120 29.67 -7.86 -15.13
CA ILE A 120 30.39 -6.64 -14.70
C ILE A 120 31.47 -6.94 -13.63
N GLN A 121 31.60 -8.19 -13.16
CA GLN A 121 32.67 -8.59 -12.21
C GLN A 121 33.64 -9.67 -12.76
N PRO A 122 34.45 -9.35 -13.78
CA PRO A 122 35.77 -9.94 -13.85
C PRO A 122 36.87 -8.86 -13.85
N GLU A 123 37.94 -9.15 -13.12
CA GLU A 123 39.23 -8.44 -13.10
C GLU A 123 39.36 -7.22 -12.16
N GLY A 124 39.60 -7.51 -10.88
CA GLY A 124 40.05 -6.47 -9.97
C GLY A 124 40.58 -6.95 -8.63
N ASN A 125 41.22 -8.12 -8.52
CA ASN A 125 41.99 -8.44 -7.30
C ASN A 125 42.97 -9.62 -7.43
N THR A 126 43.92 -9.53 -8.35
CA THR A 126 45.15 -10.35 -8.27
C THR A 126 46.35 -9.52 -8.68
N SER A 127 46.77 -8.60 -7.81
CA SER A 127 48.16 -8.12 -7.74
C SER A 127 48.32 -7.08 -6.63
N ARG A 128 48.84 -7.51 -5.48
CA ARG A 128 49.84 -6.81 -4.65
C ARG A 128 49.85 -7.40 -3.25
N LEU A 129 50.80 -8.31 -3.01
CA LEU A 129 51.54 -8.45 -1.75
C LEU A 129 52.66 -9.50 -1.96
N LYS A 130 53.62 -9.14 -2.81
CA LYS A 130 54.97 -9.67 -2.74
C LYS A 130 55.91 -8.49 -2.54
N THR A 131 56.13 -8.11 -1.29
CA THR A 131 57.32 -7.35 -0.92
C THR A 131 57.60 -7.49 0.57
N ARG A 132 58.87 -7.81 0.86
CA ARG A 132 59.57 -7.76 2.16
C ARG A 132 59.59 -9.05 2.99
N SER A 133 60.22 -10.07 2.41
CA SER A 133 61.17 -10.89 3.15
C SER A 133 62.58 -10.36 2.88
N ASN A 134 63.41 -10.36 3.93
CA ASN A 134 64.87 -10.15 3.95
C ASN A 134 65.37 -8.71 3.85
N GLN A 135 65.71 -8.13 5.01
CA GLN A 135 67.10 -7.89 5.39
C GLN A 135 67.12 -7.29 6.80
N ASP A 136 67.38 -8.14 7.80
CA ASP A 136 68.04 -7.77 9.05
C ASP A 136 68.73 -9.04 9.56
N GLN A 137 69.94 -9.27 9.05
CA GLN A 137 70.93 -10.13 9.70
C GLN A 137 72.29 -9.42 9.62
N LYS A 138 72.75 -9.03 10.82
CA LYS A 138 74.13 -8.89 11.31
C LYS A 138 75.15 -8.12 10.48
#